data_AF-A0A6B3ETV7-F1
#
_entry.id   AF-A0A6B3ETV7-F1
#
_cell.length_a   1.000
_cell.length_b   1.000
_cell.length_c   1.000
_cell.angle_alpha   90.00
_cell.angle_beta   90.00
_cell.angle_gamma   90.00
#
_symmetry.space_group_name_H-M   'P 1'
#
loop_
_entity.id
_entity.type
_entity.pdbx_description
1 polymer ?
#
loop_
_entity_poly.entity_id
_entity_poly.type
_entity_poly.pdbx_seq_one_letter_code
_entity_poly.pdbx_strand_id
1 'polypeptide(L)'
;MNPDWSALAAAEPGGDAVADEPTFVWLDQIAAIKGDAEKRGLRAHLDTALDQGANLVQLVVYDLPGRDCAALASNGELGPTEIGRYESEYIDPIADILADPAYASLRIVTLIEPDSLPNIVTNAGGTAGSTPECATMKENGNYEKGVGYALHTLGAIPNVYNYVDAAHHGWLGWDSNLVPAAQEFKKAATTSGATVNDVAGFIVNTANYSATTEPYLKITD
;
A
#
# COMPACT_ATOMS: atom_id res chain seq x y z
N MET A 1 -14.73 0.08 -12.19
CA MET A 1 -15.40 -0.63 -11.07
C MET A 1 -14.79 -2.03 -10.96
N ASN A 2 -14.48 -2.49 -9.75
CA ASN A 2 -13.97 -3.85 -9.51
C ASN A 2 -15.14 -4.85 -9.46
N PRO A 3 -15.30 -5.77 -10.44
CA PRO A 3 -16.45 -6.66 -10.47
C PRO A 3 -16.45 -7.69 -9.33
N ASP A 4 -15.28 -8.06 -8.79
CA ASP A 4 -15.22 -9.01 -7.67
C ASP A 4 -15.84 -8.40 -6.42
N TRP A 5 -15.54 -7.12 -6.14
CA TRP A 5 -16.16 -6.40 -5.03
C TRP A 5 -17.63 -6.08 -5.30
N SER A 6 -17.96 -5.63 -6.51
CA SER A 6 -19.33 -5.29 -6.90
C SER A 6 -20.30 -6.46 -6.70
N ALA A 7 -19.89 -7.67 -7.09
CA ALA A 7 -20.69 -8.89 -6.90
C ALA A 7 -20.91 -9.22 -5.41
N LEU A 8 -19.90 -9.03 -4.57
CA LEU A 8 -20.02 -9.25 -3.12
C LEU A 8 -20.92 -8.20 -2.47
N ALA A 9 -20.81 -6.93 -2.86
CA ALA A 9 -21.67 -5.87 -2.36
C ALA A 9 -23.14 -6.11 -2.75
N ALA A 10 -23.42 -6.38 -4.02
CA ALA A 10 -24.77 -6.63 -4.52
C ALA A 10 -25.44 -7.88 -3.91
N ALA A 11 -24.66 -8.84 -3.38
CA ALA A 11 -25.19 -10.01 -2.68
C ALA A 11 -25.78 -9.69 -1.30
N GLU A 12 -25.50 -8.51 -0.72
CA GLU A 12 -26.01 -8.10 0.58
C GLU A 12 -27.28 -7.22 0.46
N PRO A 13 -28.25 -7.32 1.38
CA PRO A 13 -29.45 -6.47 1.36
C PRO A 13 -29.11 -4.97 1.39
N GLY A 14 -29.40 -4.28 0.28
CA GLY A 14 -29.11 -2.86 0.11
C GLY A 14 -27.72 -2.53 -0.43
N GLY A 15 -26.88 -3.54 -0.70
CA GLY A 15 -25.53 -3.34 -1.20
C GLY A 15 -25.44 -2.85 -2.64
N ASP A 16 -26.48 -3.01 -3.45
CA ASP A 16 -26.61 -2.38 -4.78
C ASP A 16 -26.40 -0.86 -4.71
N ALA A 17 -26.69 -0.22 -3.57
CA ALA A 17 -26.49 1.21 -3.39
C ALA A 17 -25.00 1.65 -3.40
N VAL A 18 -24.08 0.71 -3.21
CA VAL A 18 -22.64 0.98 -3.23
C VAL A 18 -21.88 0.14 -4.26
N ALA A 19 -22.46 -0.94 -4.78
CA ALA A 19 -21.77 -1.92 -5.64
C ALA A 19 -21.08 -1.34 -6.91
N ASP A 20 -21.46 -0.14 -7.34
CA ASP A 20 -20.88 0.56 -8.50
C ASP A 20 -19.76 1.56 -8.15
N GLU A 21 -19.44 1.73 -6.86
CA GLU A 21 -18.37 2.63 -6.42
C GLU A 21 -16.97 2.03 -6.72
N PRO A 22 -15.98 2.87 -7.09
CA PRO A 22 -14.62 2.40 -7.32
C PRO A 22 -13.93 2.03 -6.00
N THR A 23 -13.32 0.84 -5.97
CA THR A 23 -12.51 0.35 -4.85
C THR A 23 -11.12 -0.03 -5.33
N PHE A 24 -10.13 0.08 -4.44
CA PHE A 24 -8.79 -0.42 -4.70
C PHE A 24 -8.79 -1.95 -4.87
N VAL A 25 -7.88 -2.46 -5.70
CA VAL A 25 -7.54 -3.89 -5.80
C VAL A 25 -6.32 -4.15 -4.92
N TRP A 26 -6.40 -5.12 -4.03
CA TRP A 26 -5.31 -5.46 -3.12
C TRP A 26 -4.43 -6.56 -3.69
N LEU A 27 -3.14 -6.29 -3.75
CA LEU A 27 -2.09 -7.29 -3.99
C LEU A 27 -1.48 -7.57 -2.61
N ASP A 28 -2.10 -8.50 -1.88
CA ASP A 28 -1.80 -8.80 -0.47
C ASP A 28 -0.98 -10.08 -0.26
N GLN A 29 -0.55 -10.68 -1.38
CA GLN A 29 0.28 -11.88 -1.49
C GLN A 29 0.71 -12.04 -2.96
N ILE A 30 1.81 -12.76 -3.21
CA ILE A 30 2.30 -13.11 -4.56
C ILE A 30 1.21 -13.77 -5.40
N ALA A 31 0.39 -14.64 -4.79
CA ALA A 31 -0.69 -15.34 -5.50
C ALA A 31 -1.75 -14.38 -6.08
N ALA A 32 -1.97 -13.21 -5.48
CA ALA A 32 -2.92 -12.21 -5.95
C ALA A 32 -2.53 -11.60 -7.31
N ILE A 33 -1.23 -11.61 -7.65
CA ILE A 33 -0.74 -11.14 -8.96
C ILE A 33 -1.34 -11.98 -10.08
N LYS A 34 -1.37 -13.31 -9.89
CA LYS A 34 -1.92 -14.26 -10.86
C LYS A 34 -3.44 -14.44 -10.70
N GLY A 35 -3.94 -14.33 -9.48
CA GLY A 35 -5.31 -14.68 -9.12
C GLY A 35 -5.55 -16.19 -9.14
N ASP A 36 -6.80 -16.56 -8.92
CA ASP A 36 -7.26 -17.95 -8.90
C ASP A 36 -8.64 -18.08 -9.58
N ALA A 37 -9.38 -19.15 -9.28
CA ALA A 37 -10.70 -19.40 -9.86
C ALA A 37 -11.79 -18.46 -9.30
N GLU A 38 -11.57 -17.87 -8.13
CA GLU A 38 -12.53 -17.04 -7.40
C GLU A 38 -12.17 -15.55 -7.48
N LYS A 39 -10.88 -15.22 -7.55
CA LYS A 39 -10.37 -13.83 -7.57
C LYS A 39 -9.54 -13.56 -8.82
N ARG A 40 -9.80 -12.42 -9.48
CA ARG A 40 -8.99 -11.98 -10.62
C ARG A 40 -7.55 -11.70 -10.20
N GLY A 41 -6.63 -12.04 -11.10
CA GLY A 41 -5.26 -11.54 -11.02
C GLY A 41 -5.13 -10.11 -11.54
N LEU A 42 -3.94 -9.54 -11.40
CA LEU A 42 -3.65 -8.16 -11.80
C LEU A 42 -3.95 -7.89 -13.28
N ARG A 43 -3.49 -8.76 -14.20
CA ARG A 43 -3.79 -8.61 -15.64
C ARG A 43 -5.29 -8.59 -15.93
N ALA A 44 -6.04 -9.51 -15.31
CA ALA A 44 -7.48 -9.57 -15.51
C ALA A 44 -8.21 -8.31 -14.99
N HIS A 45 -7.72 -7.69 -13.91
CA HIS A 45 -8.25 -6.40 -13.45
C HIS A 45 -7.94 -5.26 -14.44
N LEU A 46 -6.73 -5.22 -15.02
CA LEU A 46 -6.37 -4.20 -15.99
C LEU A 46 -7.11 -4.37 -17.32
N ASP A 47 -7.27 -5.61 -17.81
CA ASP A 47 -8.07 -5.92 -19.00
C ASP A 47 -9.53 -5.48 -18.78
N THR A 48 -10.10 -5.79 -17.61
CA THR A 48 -11.44 -5.36 -17.23
C THR A 48 -11.55 -3.83 -17.21
N ALA A 49 -10.53 -3.13 -16.71
CA ALA A 49 -10.53 -1.66 -16.70
C ALA A 49 -10.54 -1.09 -18.13
N LEU A 50 -9.79 -1.68 -19.06
CA LEU A 50 -9.84 -1.30 -20.48
C LEU A 50 -11.22 -1.56 -21.09
N ASP A 51 -11.83 -2.72 -20.84
CA ASP A 51 -13.17 -3.07 -21.35
C ASP A 51 -14.25 -2.13 -20.83
N GLN A 52 -14.10 -1.65 -19.59
CA GLN A 52 -14.99 -0.64 -19.00
C GLN A 52 -14.76 0.77 -19.55
N GLY A 53 -13.71 0.99 -20.36
CA GLY A 53 -13.28 2.33 -20.76
C GLY A 53 -12.81 3.19 -19.58
N ALA A 54 -12.31 2.56 -18.52
CA ALA A 54 -11.78 3.25 -17.36
C ALA A 54 -10.52 4.03 -17.73
N ASN A 55 -10.32 5.16 -17.07
CA ASN A 55 -9.11 5.98 -17.21
C ASN A 55 -8.12 5.79 -16.06
N LEU A 56 -8.55 5.15 -14.96
CA LEU A 56 -7.79 5.04 -13.73
C LEU A 56 -8.04 3.69 -13.05
N VAL A 57 -6.97 3.07 -12.56
CA VAL A 57 -6.97 1.87 -11.71
C VAL A 57 -6.23 2.18 -10.41
N GLN A 58 -6.73 1.66 -9.29
CA GLN A 58 -6.14 1.83 -7.97
C GLN A 58 -5.72 0.47 -7.41
N LEU A 59 -4.44 0.35 -7.06
CA LEU A 59 -3.81 -0.86 -6.54
C LEU A 59 -3.25 -0.59 -5.15
N VAL A 60 -3.36 -1.57 -4.26
CA VAL A 60 -2.60 -1.60 -3.01
C VAL A 60 -1.47 -2.60 -3.16
N VAL A 61 -0.23 -2.13 -3.01
CA VAL A 61 0.98 -2.95 -2.93
C VAL A 61 1.21 -3.23 -1.45
N TYR A 62 1.03 -4.47 -1.01
CA TYR A 62 1.02 -4.80 0.43
C TYR A 62 1.54 -6.21 0.73
N ASP A 63 2.84 -6.41 0.57
CA ASP A 63 3.45 -7.72 0.87
C ASP A 63 4.89 -7.60 1.39
N LEU A 64 5.24 -6.49 2.06
CA LEU A 64 6.58 -6.33 2.65
C LEU A 64 7.01 -7.54 3.50
N PRO A 65 8.32 -7.89 3.49
CA PRO A 65 8.88 -8.86 4.43
C PRO A 65 8.58 -8.47 5.87
N GLY A 66 8.05 -9.39 6.68
CA GLY A 66 7.65 -9.09 8.07
C GLY A 66 6.53 -8.05 8.16
N ARG A 67 5.58 -8.07 7.21
CA ARG A 67 4.42 -7.19 7.15
C ARG A 67 3.67 -7.10 8.48
N ASP A 68 3.11 -5.93 8.77
CA ASP A 68 2.28 -5.64 9.94
C ASP A 68 2.99 -5.98 11.27
N CYS A 69 4.25 -5.54 11.42
CA CYS A 69 5.11 -5.96 12.53
C CYS A 69 4.57 -5.62 13.94
N ALA A 70 3.59 -4.72 14.05
CA ALA A 70 2.95 -4.37 15.32
C ALA A 70 1.60 -5.07 15.53
N ALA A 71 1.08 -5.76 14.51
CA ALA A 71 -0.21 -6.45 14.57
C ALA A 71 -0.09 -7.79 15.31
N LEU A 72 -1.14 -8.15 16.04
CA LEU A 72 -1.26 -9.47 16.67
C LEU A 72 -1.73 -10.56 15.69
N ALA A 73 -2.35 -10.15 14.58
CA ALA A 73 -2.87 -11.02 13.54
C ALA A 73 -2.98 -10.25 12.21
N SER A 74 -1.96 -10.37 11.36
CA SER A 74 -1.96 -10.04 9.91
C SER A 74 -0.57 -10.36 9.33
N ASN A 75 0.04 -11.49 9.69
CA ASN A 75 1.42 -11.72 9.27
C ASN A 75 1.44 -12.02 7.77
N GLY A 76 2.12 -11.16 7.00
CA GLY A 76 2.35 -11.35 5.57
C GLY A 76 3.05 -12.68 5.27
N GLU A 77 2.96 -13.15 4.02
CA GLU A 77 3.52 -14.47 3.67
C GLU A 77 5.06 -14.47 3.64
N LEU A 78 5.67 -13.29 3.52
CA LEU A 78 7.13 -13.11 3.51
C LEU A 78 7.65 -12.85 4.93
N GLY A 79 8.55 -13.72 5.38
CA GLY A 79 9.28 -13.56 6.63
C GLY A 79 10.24 -12.36 6.61
N PRO A 80 10.73 -11.91 7.78
CA PRO A 80 11.44 -10.63 7.94
C PRO A 80 12.74 -10.49 7.14
N THR A 81 13.31 -11.60 6.67
CA THR A 81 14.56 -11.63 5.89
C THR A 81 14.35 -11.89 4.40
N GLU A 82 13.10 -12.03 3.93
CA GLU A 82 12.77 -12.45 2.56
C GLU A 82 12.69 -11.29 1.56
N ILE A 83 13.50 -10.24 1.75
CA ILE A 83 13.52 -9.06 0.86
C ILE A 83 13.79 -9.43 -0.61
N GLY A 84 14.64 -10.43 -0.88
CA GLY A 84 14.90 -10.86 -2.26
C GLY A 84 13.68 -11.49 -2.94
N ARG A 85 12.77 -12.13 -2.18
CA ARG A 85 11.51 -12.66 -2.73
C ARG A 85 10.50 -11.55 -2.94
N TYR A 86 10.42 -10.59 -2.03
CA TYR A 86 9.60 -9.39 -2.22
C TYR A 86 9.99 -8.63 -3.50
N GLU A 87 11.28 -8.49 -3.78
CA GLU A 87 11.76 -7.85 -5.01
C GLU A 87 11.41 -8.72 -6.24
N SER A 88 11.89 -9.97 -6.29
CA SER A 88 11.86 -10.77 -7.53
C SER A 88 10.58 -11.57 -7.80
N GLU A 89 9.81 -11.91 -6.76
CA GLU A 89 8.58 -12.72 -6.89
C GLU A 89 7.31 -11.86 -6.75
N TYR A 90 7.42 -10.64 -6.22
CA TYR A 90 6.29 -9.76 -5.96
C TYR A 90 6.35 -8.43 -6.73
N ILE A 91 7.34 -7.56 -6.46
CA ILE A 91 7.43 -6.25 -7.14
C ILE A 91 7.76 -6.38 -8.63
N ASP A 92 8.74 -7.20 -9.00
CA ASP A 92 9.15 -7.34 -10.40
C ASP A 92 8.02 -7.86 -11.30
N PRO A 93 7.27 -8.94 -10.94
CA PRO A 93 6.13 -9.38 -11.75
C PRO A 93 5.00 -8.35 -11.84
N ILE A 94 4.77 -7.56 -10.78
CA ILE A 94 3.82 -6.43 -10.84
C ILE A 94 4.30 -5.42 -11.87
N ALA A 95 5.55 -4.97 -11.77
CA ALA A 95 6.14 -3.98 -12.67
C ALA A 95 6.10 -4.44 -14.14
N ASP A 96 6.43 -5.71 -14.41
CA ASP A 96 6.36 -6.31 -15.75
C ASP A 96 4.94 -6.27 -16.32
N ILE A 97 3.92 -6.47 -15.49
CA ILE A 97 2.52 -6.37 -15.92
C ILE A 97 2.16 -4.91 -16.17
N LEU A 98 2.47 -4.00 -15.25
CA LEU A 98 2.09 -2.58 -15.36
C LEU A 98 2.79 -1.88 -16.54
N ALA A 99 3.99 -2.33 -16.92
CA ALA A 99 4.76 -1.80 -18.03
C ALA A 99 4.30 -2.30 -19.41
N ASP A 100 3.37 -3.25 -19.47
CA ASP A 100 2.84 -3.78 -20.72
C ASP A 100 2.18 -2.65 -21.53
N PRO A 101 2.59 -2.40 -22.80
CA PRO A 101 2.03 -1.35 -23.63
C PRO A 101 0.51 -1.40 -23.81
N ALA A 102 -0.11 -2.58 -23.61
CA ALA A 102 -1.57 -2.72 -23.60
C ALA A 102 -2.24 -1.80 -22.57
N TYR A 103 -1.57 -1.52 -21.44
CA TYR A 103 -2.12 -0.76 -20.32
C TYR A 103 -1.67 0.71 -20.30
N ALA A 104 -0.88 1.16 -21.29
CA ALA A 104 -0.32 2.52 -21.33
C ALA A 104 -1.37 3.65 -21.37
N SER A 105 -2.63 3.34 -21.71
CA SER A 105 -3.74 4.30 -21.70
C SER A 105 -4.37 4.51 -20.32
N LEU A 106 -4.14 3.59 -19.37
CA LEU A 106 -4.62 3.67 -18.00
C LEU A 106 -3.68 4.53 -17.17
N ARG A 107 -4.22 5.28 -16.20
CA ARG A 107 -3.44 5.80 -15.08
C ARG A 107 -3.52 4.80 -13.94
N ILE A 108 -2.38 4.40 -13.40
CA ILE A 108 -2.32 3.36 -12.38
C ILE A 108 -1.82 4.00 -11.09
N VAL A 109 -2.67 4.08 -10.09
CA VAL A 109 -2.32 4.58 -8.76
C VAL A 109 -1.94 3.39 -7.89
N THR A 110 -0.76 3.46 -7.27
CA THR A 110 -0.23 2.43 -6.39
C THR A 110 -0.12 3.01 -4.98
N LEU A 111 -0.92 2.48 -4.05
CA LEU A 111 -0.75 2.71 -2.63
C LEU A 111 0.37 1.80 -2.14
N ILE A 112 1.44 2.40 -1.63
CA ILE A 112 2.65 1.68 -1.25
C ILE A 112 2.63 1.35 0.24
N GLU A 113 2.47 0.06 0.52
CA GLU A 113 2.77 -0.62 1.78
C GLU A 113 2.14 0.05 3.01
N PRO A 114 0.80 -0.04 3.17
CA PRO A 114 0.13 0.44 4.38
C PRO A 114 0.63 -0.30 5.62
N ASP A 115 0.49 0.34 6.79
CA ASP A 115 0.90 -0.23 8.10
C ASP A 115 2.39 -0.65 8.15
N SER A 116 3.27 0.07 7.44
CA SER A 116 4.70 -0.24 7.36
C SER A 116 5.59 0.79 8.09
N LEU A 117 6.11 1.80 7.39
CA LEU A 117 7.07 2.80 7.89
C LEU A 117 6.65 3.51 9.19
N PRO A 118 5.37 3.85 9.42
CA PRO A 118 4.93 4.42 10.71
C PRO A 118 5.28 3.54 11.93
N ASN A 119 5.34 2.21 11.76
CA ASN A 119 5.74 1.28 12.83
C ASN A 119 7.22 1.42 13.21
N ILE A 120 8.10 1.75 12.27
CA ILE A 120 9.55 1.94 12.53
C ILE A 120 9.79 3.12 13.49
N VAL A 121 8.91 4.11 13.43
CA VAL A 121 8.93 5.29 14.29
C VAL A 121 8.32 4.98 15.66
N THR A 122 7.16 4.34 15.68
CA THR A 122 6.29 4.30 16.88
C THR A 122 6.38 3.01 17.68
N ASN A 123 6.67 1.88 17.02
CA ASN A 123 6.56 0.53 17.57
C ASN A 123 7.88 -0.26 17.54
N ALA A 124 9.01 0.40 17.27
CA ALA A 124 10.34 -0.21 17.23
C ALA A 124 11.35 0.42 18.21
N GLY A 125 10.87 1.14 19.24
CA GLY A 125 11.68 2.04 20.08
C GLY A 125 11.77 1.69 21.57
N GLY A 126 11.20 0.57 22.01
CA GLY A 126 11.12 0.20 23.43
C GLY A 126 10.04 0.97 24.21
N THR A 127 9.05 1.54 23.51
CA THR A 127 7.82 2.09 24.10
C THR A 127 6.85 0.96 24.48
N ALA A 128 5.77 1.26 25.21
CA ALA A 128 4.78 0.27 25.61
C ALA A 128 4.10 -0.46 24.43
N GLY A 129 4.07 0.16 23.24
CA GLY A 129 3.55 -0.44 22.01
C GLY A 129 4.61 -1.11 21.13
N SER A 130 5.88 -1.15 21.58
CA SER A 130 6.94 -1.72 20.76
C SER A 130 6.88 -3.25 20.70
N THR A 131 7.19 -3.81 19.52
CA THR A 131 7.23 -5.26 19.29
C THR A 131 8.64 -5.73 18.89
N PRO A 132 9.04 -6.96 19.23
CA PRO A 132 10.29 -7.56 18.73
C PRO A 132 10.37 -7.61 17.20
N GLU A 133 9.23 -7.81 16.54
CA GLU A 133 9.10 -7.88 15.09
C GLU A 133 9.43 -6.52 14.46
N CYS A 134 8.84 -5.42 14.96
CA CYS A 134 9.17 -4.09 14.44
C CYS A 134 10.61 -3.68 14.77
N ALA A 135 11.13 -4.09 15.93
CA ALA A 135 12.54 -3.90 16.25
C ALA A 135 13.45 -4.63 15.24
N THR A 136 13.09 -5.85 14.84
CA THR A 136 13.81 -6.63 13.82
C THR A 136 13.77 -5.93 12.46
N MET A 137 12.61 -5.43 12.04
CA MET A 137 12.46 -4.72 10.77
C MET A 137 13.22 -3.39 10.74
N LYS A 138 13.28 -2.69 11.87
CA LYS A 138 14.11 -1.49 12.02
C LYS A 138 15.61 -1.80 11.99
N GLU A 139 16.02 -2.90 12.61
CA GLU A 139 17.43 -3.31 12.64
C GLU A 139 17.92 -3.74 11.26
N ASN A 140 17.13 -4.50 10.51
CA ASN A 140 17.52 -4.99 9.19
C ASN A 140 17.27 -3.96 8.05
N GLY A 141 16.41 -2.96 8.28
CA GLY A 141 16.06 -1.89 7.35
C GLY A 141 15.26 -2.36 6.13
N ASN A 142 14.57 -3.50 6.22
CA ASN A 142 13.89 -4.10 5.07
C ASN A 142 12.57 -3.40 4.71
N TYR A 143 11.93 -2.67 5.64
CA TYR A 143 10.80 -1.81 5.28
C TYR A 143 11.26 -0.66 4.37
N GLU A 144 12.34 0.04 4.73
CA GLU A 144 12.88 1.13 3.93
C GLU A 144 13.42 0.64 2.58
N LYS A 145 14.10 -0.51 2.57
CA LYS A 145 14.58 -1.12 1.32
C LYS A 145 13.44 -1.55 0.41
N GLY A 146 12.42 -2.22 0.95
CA GLY A 146 11.29 -2.72 0.17
C GLY A 146 10.40 -1.58 -0.36
N VAL A 147 10.10 -0.57 0.47
CA VAL A 147 9.39 0.63 0.01
C VAL A 147 10.22 1.37 -1.04
N GLY A 148 11.52 1.58 -0.80
CA GLY A 148 12.40 2.21 -1.77
C GLY A 148 12.45 1.44 -3.10
N TYR A 149 12.52 0.11 -3.05
CA TYR A 149 12.52 -0.71 -4.26
C TYR A 149 11.20 -0.61 -5.02
N ALA A 150 10.06 -0.73 -4.34
CA ALA A 150 8.74 -0.57 -4.95
C ALA A 150 8.57 0.81 -5.60
N LEU A 151 8.96 1.88 -4.89
CA LEU A 151 8.91 3.24 -5.43
C LEU A 151 9.77 3.37 -6.70
N HIS A 152 11.02 2.92 -6.66
CA HIS A 152 11.94 3.00 -7.79
C HIS A 152 11.43 2.22 -9.00
N THR A 153 11.06 0.95 -8.80
CA THR A 153 10.69 0.04 -9.88
C THR A 153 9.36 0.42 -10.50
N LEU A 154 8.34 0.72 -9.68
CA LEU A 154 7.02 1.09 -10.18
C LEU A 154 6.99 2.52 -10.72
N GLY A 155 7.73 3.45 -10.10
CA GLY A 155 7.85 4.84 -10.53
C GLY A 155 8.57 5.04 -11.86
N ALA A 156 9.34 4.05 -12.31
CA ALA A 156 9.96 4.05 -13.65
C ALA A 156 8.93 3.90 -14.79
N ILE A 157 7.70 3.46 -14.49
CA ILE A 157 6.64 3.23 -15.47
C ILE A 157 5.85 4.53 -15.69
N PRO A 158 5.79 5.11 -16.91
CA PRO A 158 5.34 6.48 -17.12
C PRO A 158 3.90 6.82 -16.70
N ASN A 159 3.04 5.81 -16.61
CA ASN A 159 1.63 5.94 -16.26
C ASN A 159 1.30 5.43 -14.84
N VAL A 160 2.32 5.14 -14.03
CA VAL A 160 2.19 4.74 -12.62
C VAL A 160 2.44 5.92 -11.69
N TYR A 161 1.62 6.04 -10.65
CA TYR A 161 1.66 7.13 -9.67
C TYR A 161 1.66 6.54 -8.25
N ASN A 162 2.83 6.55 -7.61
CA ASN A 162 3.00 6.00 -6.26
C ASN A 162 2.52 6.98 -5.18
N TYR A 163 1.65 6.51 -4.29
CA TYR A 163 1.23 7.19 -3.06
C TYR A 163 1.72 6.39 -1.87
N VAL A 164 2.61 6.98 -1.06
CA VAL A 164 3.12 6.33 0.16
C VAL A 164 2.05 6.40 1.25
N ASP A 165 1.79 5.29 1.94
CA ASP A 165 0.92 5.31 3.11
C ASP A 165 1.53 6.17 4.23
N ALA A 166 0.71 7.07 4.78
CA ALA A 166 1.08 7.99 5.84
C ALA A 166 0.22 7.80 7.09
N ALA A 167 -0.23 6.57 7.36
CA ALA A 167 -1.07 6.20 8.50
C ALA A 167 -2.31 7.12 8.63
N HIS A 168 -2.56 7.69 9.80
CA HIS A 168 -3.69 8.59 10.06
C HIS A 168 -3.36 9.55 11.21
N HIS A 169 -4.21 10.56 11.43
CA HIS A 169 -3.96 11.59 12.44
C HIS A 169 -3.88 11.02 13.87
N GLY A 170 -4.67 9.99 14.17
CA GLY A 170 -4.64 9.29 15.45
C GLY A 170 -3.43 8.38 15.65
N TRP A 171 -2.47 8.37 14.71
CA TRP A 171 -1.20 7.65 14.84
C TRP A 171 0.01 8.60 14.75
N LEU A 172 0.04 9.45 13.72
CA LEU A 172 1.17 10.34 13.45
C LEU A 172 0.89 11.82 13.78
N GLY A 173 -0.28 12.14 14.34
CA GLY A 173 -0.67 13.52 14.64
C GLY A 173 0.02 14.14 15.86
N TRP A 174 0.76 13.38 16.66
CA TRP A 174 1.56 13.91 17.76
C TRP A 174 2.88 14.50 17.26
N ASP A 175 3.30 15.62 17.85
CA ASP A 175 4.59 16.26 17.55
C ASP A 175 5.78 15.29 17.63
N SER A 176 5.73 14.37 18.59
CA SER A 176 6.76 13.34 18.79
C SER A 176 6.84 12.32 17.65
N ASN A 177 5.79 12.17 16.84
CA ASN A 177 5.69 11.16 15.80
C ASN A 177 5.77 11.78 14.40
N LEU A 178 5.21 12.98 14.21
CA LEU A 178 5.06 13.62 12.91
C LEU A 178 6.42 13.89 12.23
N VAL A 179 7.34 14.56 12.92
CA VAL A 179 8.65 14.90 12.35
C VAL A 179 9.50 13.64 12.09
N PRO A 180 9.61 12.68 13.03
CA PRO A 180 10.30 11.42 12.76
C PRO A 180 9.69 10.62 11.62
N ALA A 181 8.36 10.58 11.47
CA ALA A 181 7.71 9.92 10.35
C ALA A 181 8.05 10.58 9.00
N ALA A 182 8.04 11.91 8.93
CA ALA A 182 8.47 12.62 7.72
C ALA A 182 9.94 12.32 7.34
N GLN A 183 10.82 12.17 8.34
CA GLN A 183 12.21 11.76 8.12
C GLN A 183 12.30 10.31 7.62
N GLU A 184 11.49 9.42 8.19
CA GLU A 184 11.43 8.01 7.80
C GLU A 184 10.90 7.83 6.37
N PHE A 185 9.84 8.54 5.98
CA PHE A 185 9.35 8.55 4.60
C PHE A 185 10.41 9.04 3.62
N LYS A 186 11.14 10.11 3.97
CA LYS A 186 12.23 10.62 3.13
C LYS A 186 13.35 9.59 3.00
N LYS A 187 13.69 8.89 4.07
CA LYS A 187 14.72 7.84 4.07
C LYS A 187 14.33 6.72 3.11
N ALA A 188 13.11 6.19 3.21
CA ALA A 188 12.62 5.17 2.28
C ALA A 188 12.59 5.67 0.82
N ALA A 189 12.09 6.88 0.58
CA ALA A 189 12.05 7.52 -0.75
C ALA A 189 13.42 7.94 -1.31
N THR A 190 14.52 7.61 -0.61
CA THR A 190 15.90 7.82 -1.08
C THR A 190 16.77 6.57 -0.90
N THR A 191 16.14 5.41 -0.72
CA THR A 191 16.78 4.10 -0.54
C THR A 191 16.52 3.20 -1.76
N SER A 192 17.36 2.20 -1.99
CA SER A 192 17.19 1.20 -3.07
C SER A 192 17.00 1.78 -4.48
N GLY A 193 17.62 2.92 -4.76
CA GLY A 193 17.53 3.58 -6.07
C GLY A 193 16.37 4.58 -6.21
N ALA A 194 15.43 4.61 -5.26
CA ALA A 194 14.36 5.60 -5.25
C ALA A 194 14.90 7.02 -5.06
N THR A 195 14.14 7.96 -5.60
CA THR A 195 14.25 9.39 -5.39
C THR A 195 12.89 9.94 -4.99
N VAL A 196 12.87 11.14 -4.42
CA VAL A 196 11.59 11.80 -4.07
C VAL A 196 10.68 12.07 -5.27
N ASN A 197 11.21 12.00 -6.50
CA ASN A 197 10.40 12.14 -7.71
C ASN A 197 9.60 10.87 -8.04
N ASP A 198 9.98 9.74 -7.46
CA ASP A 198 9.24 8.47 -7.59
C ASP A 198 7.99 8.44 -6.68
N VAL A 199 7.76 9.50 -5.88
CA VAL A 199 6.61 9.68 -5.00
C VAL A 199 5.67 10.74 -5.58
N ALA A 200 4.48 10.34 -6.03
CA ALA A 200 3.45 11.25 -6.52
C ALA A 200 2.68 11.93 -5.38
N GLY A 201 2.56 11.27 -4.22
CA GLY A 201 1.89 11.82 -3.05
C GLY A 201 1.88 10.90 -1.85
N PHE A 202 1.01 11.21 -0.90
CA PHE A 202 0.76 10.41 0.31
C PHE A 202 -0.73 10.15 0.46
N ILE A 203 -1.08 9.02 1.05
CA ILE A 203 -2.47 8.69 1.43
C ILE A 203 -2.55 8.42 2.93
N VAL A 204 -3.64 8.85 3.54
CA VAL A 204 -3.92 8.63 4.96
C VAL A 204 -5.25 7.93 5.13
N ASN A 205 -5.45 7.32 6.31
CA ASN A 205 -6.66 6.63 6.72
C ASN A 205 -6.96 5.34 5.93
N THR A 206 -5.95 4.76 5.28
CA THR A 206 -6.05 3.47 4.58
C THR A 206 -6.54 2.41 5.55
N ALA A 207 -7.66 1.76 5.22
CA ALA A 207 -8.31 0.74 6.06
C ALA A 207 -8.58 1.16 7.52
N ASN A 208 -8.71 2.47 7.78
CA ASN A 208 -8.93 3.03 9.10
C ASN A 208 -10.21 3.88 9.14
N TYR A 209 -10.55 4.42 10.32
CA TYR A 209 -11.86 5.00 10.62
C TYR A 209 -11.76 6.42 11.21
N SER A 210 -10.59 7.05 11.11
CA SER A 210 -10.42 8.42 11.59
C SER A 210 -11.35 9.36 10.83
N ALA A 211 -12.05 10.25 11.54
CA ALA A 211 -12.96 11.20 10.92
C ALA A 211 -12.22 12.12 9.93
N THR A 212 -12.80 12.36 8.76
CA THR A 212 -12.27 13.35 7.79
C THR A 212 -12.34 14.76 8.33
N THR A 213 -13.37 15.07 9.11
CA THR A 213 -13.57 16.37 9.76
C THR A 213 -14.38 16.16 11.03
N GLU A 214 -13.97 16.78 12.12
CA GLU A 214 -14.77 16.85 13.35
C GLU A 214 -15.58 18.16 13.35
N PRO A 215 -16.87 18.15 12.97
CA PRO A 215 -17.64 19.38 12.77
C PRO A 215 -17.96 20.12 14.07
N TYR A 216 -17.76 19.47 15.22
CA TYR A 216 -18.14 19.98 16.55
C TYR A 216 -16.96 20.06 17.52
N LEU A 217 -15.73 19.82 17.05
CA LEU A 217 -14.51 19.90 17.87
C LEU A 217 -13.48 20.76 17.16
N LYS A 218 -13.04 21.83 17.80
CA LYS A 218 -11.95 22.69 17.32
C LYS A 218 -10.68 22.32 18.05
N ILE A 219 -9.53 22.51 17.39
CA ILE A 219 -8.20 22.34 18.01
C ILE A 219 -8.01 23.25 19.24
N THR A 220 -8.78 24.34 19.33
CA THR A 220 -8.75 25.31 20.43
C THR A 220 -9.72 25.01 21.58
N ASP A 221 -10.57 23.99 21.46
CA ASP A 221 -11.49 23.59 22.53
C ASP A 221 -10.73 22.79 23.61
#